data_AF-A0A5K1A0W1-F1
#
_entry.id   AF-A0A5K1A0W1-F1
#
_cell.length_a   1.000
_cell.length_b   1.000
_cell.length_c   1.000
_cell.angle_alpha   90.00
_cell.angle_beta   90.00
_cell.angle_gamma   90.00
#
_symmetry.space_group_name_H-M   'P 1'
#
loop_
_entity.id
_entity.type
_entity.pdbx_description
1 polymer ?
#
loop_
_entity_poly.entity_id
_entity_poly.type
_entity_poly.pdbx_seq_one_letter_code
_entity_poly.pdbx_strand_id
1 'polypeptide(L)'
;ADFEDSLSPTWDNLMKGQVNLKDAVNGTINFHDAQRNRLYILNEERAVLFVRTRAWHLPEAHILIDNEPATGCLVDFGLYFYHNYAIFRSTQGSGFGPFFYLPKMEHSRQ
;
A
#
# COMPACT_ATOMS: atom_id res chain seq x y z
N ALA A 1 0.60 -1.00 7.07
CA ALA A 1 -0.59 -0.99 6.20
C ALA A 1 -0.74 -2.36 5.57
N ASP A 2 -1.96 -2.83 5.39
CA ASP A 2 -2.22 -4.22 5.06
C ASP A 2 -3.25 -4.34 3.93
N PHE A 3 -2.84 -4.97 2.83
CA PHE A 3 -3.70 -5.34 1.70
C PHE A 3 -4.13 -6.82 1.75
N GLU A 4 -3.77 -7.52 2.82
CA GLU A 4 -3.88 -8.98 2.92
C GLU A 4 -4.94 -9.39 3.97
N ASP A 5 -4.61 -10.17 5.00
CA ASP A 5 -5.59 -10.81 5.89
C ASP A 5 -6.58 -9.86 6.59
N SER A 6 -6.25 -8.58 6.79
CA SER A 6 -7.18 -7.61 7.42
C SER A 6 -8.03 -6.80 6.43
N LEU A 7 -7.88 -7.04 5.13
CA LEU A 7 -8.58 -6.31 4.07
C LEU A 7 -9.46 -7.25 3.24
N SER A 8 -10.73 -6.90 3.03
CA SER A 8 -11.51 -7.50 1.95
C SER A 8 -11.03 -6.91 0.62
N PRO A 9 -10.49 -7.71 -0.32
CA PRO A 9 -9.77 -7.24 -1.50
C PRO A 9 -10.72 -6.83 -2.64
N THR A 10 -11.70 -5.97 -2.33
CA THR A 10 -12.53 -5.32 -3.36
C THR A 10 -11.69 -4.27 -4.09
N TRP A 11 -12.03 -4.00 -5.35
CA TRP A 11 -11.35 -2.97 -6.14
C TRP A 11 -11.29 -1.62 -5.42
N ASP A 12 -12.43 -1.17 -4.88
CA ASP A 12 -12.53 0.10 -4.18
C ASP A 12 -11.62 0.16 -2.95
N ASN A 13 -11.56 -0.92 -2.17
CA ASN A 13 -10.71 -0.98 -0.98
C ASN A 13 -9.23 -0.92 -1.35
N LEU A 14 -8.82 -1.68 -2.38
CA LEU A 14 -7.44 -1.72 -2.85
C LEU A 14 -7.01 -0.35 -3.39
N MET A 15 -7.81 0.25 -4.28
CA MET A 15 -7.47 1.54 -4.88
C MET A 15 -7.48 2.69 -3.87
N LYS A 16 -8.49 2.74 -2.97
CA LYS A 16 -8.49 3.72 -1.87
C LYS A 16 -7.30 3.52 -0.95
N GLY A 17 -6.93 2.27 -0.66
CA GLY A 17 -5.73 1.97 0.12
C GLY A 17 -4.47 2.53 -0.54
N GLN A 18 -4.30 2.35 -1.86
CA GLN A 18 -3.14 2.91 -2.58
C GLN A 18 -3.12 4.45 -2.54
N VAL A 19 -4.26 5.11 -2.71
CA VAL A 19 -4.38 6.57 -2.56
C VAL A 19 -4.01 7.01 -1.15
N ASN A 20 -4.56 6.36 -0.13
CA ASN A 20 -4.25 6.65 1.27
C ASN A 20 -2.75 6.52 1.55
N LEU A 21 -2.09 5.48 1.03
CA LEU A 21 -0.65 5.29 1.24
C LEU A 21 0.17 6.37 0.53
N LYS A 22 -0.20 6.74 -0.70
CA LYS A 22 0.44 7.85 -1.41
C LYS A 22 0.33 9.15 -0.61
N ASP A 23 -0.85 9.46 -0.10
CA ASP A 23 -1.06 10.68 0.68
C ASP A 23 -0.33 10.62 2.02
N ALA A 24 -0.25 9.44 2.65
CA ALA A 24 0.50 9.24 3.89
C ALA A 24 2.00 9.45 3.71
N VAL A 25 2.59 8.89 2.65
CA VAL A 25 4.01 9.09 2.32
C VAL A 25 4.29 10.57 2.05
N ASN A 26 3.41 11.24 1.29
CA ASN A 26 3.47 12.68 1.04
C ASN A 26 3.26 13.56 2.29
N GLY A 27 2.80 13.00 3.41
CA GLY A 27 2.50 13.77 4.61
C GLY A 27 1.17 14.55 4.54
N THR A 28 0.30 14.22 3.59
CA THR A 28 -0.93 14.96 3.27
C THR A 28 -2.22 14.22 3.61
N ILE A 29 -2.13 12.95 4.03
CA ILE A 29 -3.31 12.18 4.43
C ILE A 29 -4.03 12.87 5.60
N ASN A 30 -5.35 12.95 5.49
CA ASN A 30 -6.20 13.48 6.52
C ASN A 30 -7.56 12.79 6.47
N PHE A 31 -8.29 12.82 7.58
CA PHE A 31 -9.64 12.29 7.68
C PHE A 31 -10.51 13.23 8.51
N HIS A 32 -11.66 13.62 7.96
CA HIS A 32 -12.65 14.41 8.67
C HIS A 32 -13.86 13.55 9.04
N ASP A 33 -14.02 13.31 10.35
CA ASP A 33 -15.24 12.73 10.90
C ASP A 33 -16.29 13.83 11.07
N ALA A 34 -17.16 13.98 10.08
CA ALA A 34 -18.22 14.98 10.09
C ALA A 34 -19.26 14.77 11.21
N GLN A 35 -19.47 13.53 11.67
CA GLN A 35 -20.44 13.25 12.73
C GLN A 35 -19.93 13.75 14.09
N ARG A 36 -18.62 13.63 14.33
CA ARG A 36 -17.97 14.09 15.56
C ARG A 36 -17.34 15.48 15.43
N ASN A 37 -17.35 16.05 14.23
CA ASN A 37 -16.65 17.28 13.86
C ASN A 37 -15.16 17.25 14.27
N ARG A 38 -14.47 16.16 13.92
CA ARG A 38 -13.05 15.94 14.26
C ARG A 38 -12.21 15.74 13.01
N LEU A 39 -11.12 16.51 12.92
CA LEU A 39 -10.11 16.38 11.88
C LEU A 39 -8.91 15.58 12.42
N TYR A 40 -8.49 14.58 11.66
CA TYR A 40 -7.32 13.75 11.94
C TYR A 40 -6.26 14.02 10.87
N ILE A 41 -5.06 14.41 11.31
CA ILE A 41 -3.89 14.67 10.47
C ILE A 41 -2.68 13.93 11.05
N LEU A 42 -1.60 13.83 10.27
CA LEU A 42 -0.36 13.24 10.73
C LEU A 42 0.36 14.12 11.75
N ASN A 43 1.02 13.49 12.73
CA ASN A 43 1.98 14.13 13.61
C ASN A 43 3.32 14.35 12.89
N GLU A 44 4.16 15.23 13.43
CA GLU A 44 5.52 15.48 12.92
C GLU A 44 6.40 14.22 13.00
N GLU A 45 6.41 13.57 14.16
CA GLU A 45 7.04 12.27 14.36
C GLU A 45 6.05 11.13 14.07
N ARG A 46 6.43 10.25 13.14
CA ARG A 46 5.57 9.17 12.63
C ARG A 46 6.31 7.85 12.59
N ALA A 47 5.55 6.76 12.77
CA ALA A 47 6.07 5.42 12.61
C ALA A 47 6.55 5.16 11.17
N VAL A 48 7.52 4.25 11.02
CA VAL A 48 7.98 3.78 9.71
C VAL A 48 6.89 2.92 9.08
N LEU A 49 6.54 3.22 7.83
CA LEU A 49 5.48 2.53 7.09
C LEU A 49 6.01 1.26 6.43
N PHE A 50 5.44 0.12 6.82
CA PHE A 50 5.57 -1.15 6.10
C PHE A 50 4.24 -1.46 5.40
N VAL A 51 4.32 -1.89 4.15
CA VAL A 51 3.15 -2.33 3.37
C VAL A 51 3.19 -3.85 3.23
N ARG A 52 2.15 -4.51 3.70
CA ARG A 52 1.92 -5.93 3.43
C ARG A 52 1.07 -6.06 2.17
N THR A 53 1.64 -6.61 1.12
CA THR A 53 0.92 -6.90 -0.13
C THR A 53 0.07 -8.15 0.05
N ARG A 54 -0.87 -8.42 -0.87
CA ARG A 54 -1.47 -9.74 -0.99
C ARG A 54 -0.39 -10.82 -1.21
N ALA A 55 -0.69 -12.07 -0.84
CA ALA A 55 0.17 -13.22 -1.08
C ALA A 55 0.12 -13.69 -2.55
N TRP A 56 1.11 -14.51 -2.96
CA TRP A 56 1.29 -14.99 -4.33
C TRP A 56 0.06 -15.71 -4.94
N HIS A 57 -0.78 -16.35 -4.12
CA HIS A 57 -1.93 -17.11 -4.58
C HIS A 57 -3.18 -16.25 -4.88
N LEU A 58 -3.17 -14.96 -4.53
CA LEU A 58 -4.31 -14.07 -4.70
C LEU A 58 -4.23 -13.32 -6.04
N PRO A 59 -5.27 -13.43 -6.89
CA PRO A 59 -5.33 -12.66 -8.13
C PRO A 59 -5.83 -11.23 -7.91
N GLU A 60 -5.55 -10.36 -8.88
CA GLU A 60 -6.26 -9.11 -9.11
C GLU A 60 -7.22 -9.29 -10.28
N ALA A 61 -8.48 -9.57 -9.98
CA ALA A 61 -9.48 -9.91 -10.99
C ALA A 61 -9.87 -8.76 -11.92
N HIS A 62 -9.58 -7.50 -11.55
CA HIS A 62 -10.01 -6.32 -12.30
C HIS A 62 -8.98 -5.84 -13.34
N ILE A 63 -7.77 -6.42 -13.32
CA ILE A 63 -6.71 -6.12 -14.29
C ILE A 63 -6.40 -7.40 -15.05
N LEU A 64 -6.57 -7.37 -16.37
CA LEU A 64 -6.26 -8.49 -17.24
C LEU A 64 -4.98 -8.23 -18.03
N ILE A 65 -4.12 -9.24 -18.10
CA ILE A 65 -2.92 -9.29 -18.94
C ILE A 65 -3.08 -10.53 -19.82
N ASP A 66 -3.16 -10.34 -21.13
CA ASP A 66 -3.46 -11.43 -22.08
C ASP A 66 -4.73 -12.24 -21.71
N ASN A 67 -5.77 -11.52 -21.26
CA ASN A 67 -7.05 -12.04 -20.75
C ASN A 67 -7.01 -12.84 -19.44
N GLU A 68 -5.86 -12.92 -18.77
CA GLU A 68 -5.73 -13.56 -17.46
C GLU A 68 -5.62 -12.52 -16.34
N PRO A 69 -6.24 -12.75 -15.16
CA PRO A 69 -6.09 -11.88 -14.00
C PRO A 69 -4.62 -11.66 -13.63
N ALA A 70 -4.26 -10.41 -13.36
CA ALA A 70 -2.93 -10.07 -12.88
C ALA A 70 -2.65 -10.68 -11.50
N THR A 71 -1.38 -10.83 -11.14
CA THR A 71 -0.99 -11.30 -9.80
C THR A 71 -1.17 -10.18 -8.78
N GLY A 72 -2.02 -10.40 -7.77
CA GLY A 72 -2.40 -9.36 -6.80
C GLY A 72 -1.21 -8.75 -6.05
N CYS A 73 -0.25 -9.57 -5.64
CA CYS A 73 0.95 -9.09 -4.94
C CYS A 73 1.80 -8.14 -5.79
N LEU A 74 1.89 -8.38 -7.10
CA LEU A 74 2.65 -7.54 -8.04
C LEU A 74 1.93 -6.22 -8.31
N VAL A 75 0.59 -6.24 -8.36
CA VAL A 75 -0.22 -5.02 -8.46
C VAL A 75 -0.05 -4.16 -7.21
N ASP A 76 -0.18 -4.75 -6.01
CA ASP A 76 -0.05 -4.03 -4.74
C ASP A 76 1.34 -3.42 -4.58
N PHE A 77 2.39 -4.23 -4.85
CA PHE A 77 3.78 -3.79 -4.86
C PHE A 77 4.01 -2.68 -5.90
N GLY A 78 3.59 -2.92 -7.14
CA GLY A 78 3.87 -2.05 -8.27
C GLY A 78 3.28 -0.66 -8.08
N LEU A 79 2.00 -0.57 -7.69
CA LEU A 79 1.33 0.70 -7.43
C LEU A 79 1.99 1.46 -6.27
N TYR A 80 2.23 0.79 -5.13
CA TYR A 80 2.83 1.45 -3.98
C TYR A 80 4.27 1.91 -4.28
N PHE A 81 5.10 1.04 -4.88
CA PHE A 81 6.47 1.38 -5.23
C PHE A 81 6.51 2.54 -6.23
N TYR A 82 5.77 2.43 -7.34
CA TYR A 82 5.79 3.41 -8.41
C TYR A 82 5.37 4.81 -7.94
N HIS A 83 4.28 4.91 -7.18
CA HIS A 83 3.75 6.21 -6.76
C HIS A 83 4.55 6.89 -5.63
N ASN A 84 5.37 6.13 -4.90
CA ASN A 84 6.06 6.64 -3.71
C ASN A 84 7.59 6.70 -3.86
N TYR A 85 8.16 5.99 -4.85
CA TYR A 85 9.60 5.88 -5.06
C TYR A 85 10.31 7.24 -5.11
N ALA A 86 9.74 8.22 -5.81
CA ALA A 86 10.37 9.54 -5.96
C ALA A 86 10.57 10.25 -4.62
N ILE A 87 9.60 10.12 -3.70
CA ILE A 87 9.66 10.70 -2.35
C ILE A 87 10.71 9.97 -1.52
N PHE A 88 10.71 8.64 -1.54
CA PHE A 88 11.74 7.86 -0.84
C PHE A 88 13.15 8.16 -1.34
N ARG A 89 13.29 8.40 -2.65
CA ARG A 89 14.57 8.78 -3.26
C ARG A 89 14.99 10.20 -2.85
N SER A 90 14.06 11.16 -2.79
CA SER A 90 14.39 12.54 -2.42
C SER A 90 14.90 12.65 -0.98
N THR A 91 14.44 11.77 -0.09
CA THR A 91 14.92 11.69 1.30
C THR A 91 16.25 10.95 1.45
N GLN A 92 16.90 10.49 0.37
CA GLN A 92 18.25 9.86 0.36
C GLN A 92 18.45 8.76 1.41
N GLY A 93 17.38 8.06 1.81
CA GLY A 93 17.47 7.00 2.82
C GLY A 93 17.69 7.47 4.26
N SER A 94 17.24 8.68 4.66
CA SER A 94 17.19 9.18 6.04
C SER A 94 16.30 8.35 7.00
N GLY A 95 16.36 7.03 6.94
CA GLY A 95 15.55 6.09 7.72
C GLY A 95 14.20 5.71 7.09
N PHE A 96 13.88 6.24 5.90
CA PHE A 96 12.62 5.95 5.19
C PHE A 96 12.89 5.39 3.79
N GLY A 97 12.13 4.35 3.43
CA GLY A 97 12.20 3.67 2.14
C GLY A 97 10.92 2.86 1.86
N PRO A 98 10.79 2.30 0.65
CA PRO A 98 9.65 1.45 0.31
C PRO A 98 9.80 0.09 0.99
N PHE A 99 9.32 -0.01 2.23
CA PHE A 99 9.40 -1.24 3.01
C PHE A 99 8.17 -2.12 2.82
N PHE A 100 8.41 -3.43 2.68
CA PHE A 100 7.38 -4.43 2.43
C PHE A 100 7.43 -5.55 3.46
N TYR A 101 6.26 -6.08 3.78
CA TYR A 101 6.10 -7.35 4.48
C TYR A 101 5.56 -8.37 3.48
N LEU A 102 6.32 -9.43 3.21
CA LEU A 102 5.95 -10.45 2.22
C LEU A 102 5.25 -11.63 2.92
N PRO A 103 3.94 -11.83 2.73
CA PRO A 103 3.21 -12.85 3.46
C PRO A 103 3.24 -14.21 2.76
N LYS A 104 3.07 -15.27 3.58
CA LYS A 104 2.75 -16.64 3.14
C LYS A 104 3.74 -17.21 2.10
N MET A 105 5.02 -16.86 2.22
CA MET A 105 6.09 -17.56 1.48
C MET A 105 6.29 -18.96 2.07
N GLU A 106 6.46 -19.95 1.20
CA GLU A 106 6.62 -21.36 1.55
C GLU A 106 8.00 -21.91 1.17
N HIS A 107 8.75 -21.17 0.33
CA HIS A 107 10.07 -21.59 -0.13
C HIS A 107 10.97 -20.38 -0.44
N SER A 108 12.28 -20.53 -0.25
CA SER A 108 13.31 -19.51 -0.59
C SER A 108 13.45 -19.17 -2.09
N ARG A 109 12.67 -19.82 -2.96
CA ARG A 109 12.67 -19.58 -4.42
C ARG A 109 11.51 -18.68 -4.85
N GLN A 110 10.56 -18.44 -3.96
CA GLN A 110 9.54 -17.40 -4.08
C GLN A 110 10.13 -16.08 -3.62
#